data_AF-A0A3N5HCC9-F1
#
_entry.id   AF-A0A3N5HCC9-F1
#
_cell.length_a   1.000
_cell.length_b   1.000
_cell.length_c   1.000
_cell.angle_alpha   90.00
_cell.angle_beta   90.00
_cell.angle_gamma   90.00
#
_symmetry.space_group_name_H-M   'P 1'
#
loop_
_entity.id
_entity.type
_entity.pdbx_description
1 polymer ?
#
loop_
_entity_poly.entity_id
_entity_poly.type
_entity_poly.pdbx_seq_one_letter_code
_entity_poly.pdbx_strand_id
1 'polypeptide(L)'
;MTAPTSPTSPSAHAPGSGWRARFARFIEQPRIQHALIALILVNAAILGLETSPAIMERWGGPLVAADQVILAIFVVEIALRLLAHGLRFFRDPWSVFDFVVVAIALVPASGPFAVLRALRVLRVLRLMTMVPSMRRVVGGLLAAIPGLSAVFAVIVLIFYVGSVIATRLFGENFPDWFGTIGRSAYTLFQVMTL
;
A
#
# COMPACT_ATOMS: atom_id res chain seq x y z
N MET A 1 -27.66 -55.89 -37.67
CA MET A 1 -27.89 -55.84 -36.21
C MET A 1 -26.52 -56.09 -35.60
N THR A 2 -25.70 -55.11 -35.23
CA THR A 2 -25.92 -53.88 -34.47
C THR A 2 -24.89 -52.78 -34.80
N ALA A 3 -25.32 -51.55 -34.54
CA ALA A 3 -24.74 -50.20 -34.65
C ALA A 3 -23.22 -49.94 -34.46
N PRO A 4 -22.73 -48.77 -34.95
CA PRO A 4 -21.39 -48.24 -34.70
C PRO A 4 -21.34 -47.50 -33.36
N THR A 5 -20.19 -47.53 -32.66
CA THR A 5 -19.93 -46.66 -31.50
C THR A 5 -18.62 -45.91 -31.68
N SER A 6 -18.73 -44.59 -31.83
CA SER A 6 -17.67 -43.61 -31.57
C SER A 6 -18.29 -42.46 -30.77
N PRO A 7 -17.53 -41.51 -30.22
CA PRO A 7 -16.49 -41.61 -29.19
C PRO A 7 -16.88 -40.80 -27.94
N THR A 8 -16.36 -41.12 -26.75
CA THR A 8 -16.53 -40.27 -25.55
C THR A 8 -15.38 -39.27 -25.45
N SER A 9 -15.56 -38.10 -26.07
CA SER A 9 -14.71 -36.92 -25.84
C SER A 9 -14.85 -36.47 -24.38
N PRO A 10 -13.76 -36.23 -23.63
CA PRO A 10 -13.85 -35.57 -22.33
C PRO A 10 -14.33 -34.13 -22.55
N SER A 11 -15.38 -33.77 -21.82
CA SER A 11 -15.99 -32.44 -21.81
C SER A 11 -14.96 -31.38 -21.41
N ALA A 12 -14.47 -30.64 -22.41
CA ALA A 12 -13.73 -29.40 -22.21
C ALA A 12 -14.54 -28.48 -21.29
N HIS A 13 -14.03 -28.24 -20.08
CA HIS A 13 -14.56 -27.19 -19.20
C HIS A 13 -14.32 -25.86 -19.90
N ALA A 14 -15.36 -25.35 -20.56
CA ALA A 14 -15.34 -24.01 -21.14
C ALA A 14 -14.91 -23.02 -20.05
N PRO A 15 -13.91 -22.14 -20.29
CA PRO A 15 -13.56 -21.11 -19.34
C PRO A 15 -14.82 -20.24 -19.14
N GLY A 16 -15.38 -20.29 -17.93
CA GLY A 16 -16.71 -19.76 -17.64
C GLY A 16 -16.88 -18.33 -18.14
N SER A 17 -17.75 -18.14 -19.12
CA SER A 17 -18.20 -16.85 -19.64
C SER A 17 -19.19 -16.17 -18.69
N GLY A 18 -18.87 -16.12 -17.40
CA GLY A 18 -19.68 -15.46 -16.38
C GLY A 18 -19.67 -13.94 -16.53
N TRP A 19 -20.75 -13.27 -16.12
CA TRP A 19 -20.85 -11.81 -16.04
C TRP A 19 -19.63 -11.20 -15.31
N ARG A 20 -19.12 -11.87 -14.27
CA ARG A 20 -17.91 -11.49 -13.52
C ARG A 20 -16.65 -11.36 -14.40
N ALA A 21 -16.47 -12.27 -15.36
CA ALA A 21 -15.33 -12.25 -16.28
C ALA A 21 -15.47 -11.17 -17.38
N ARG A 22 -16.70 -10.78 -17.74
CA ARG A 22 -16.94 -9.62 -18.61
C ARG A 22 -16.69 -8.31 -17.85
N PHE A 23 -17.10 -8.23 -16.60
CA PHE A 23 -16.85 -7.08 -15.72
C PHE A 23 -15.36 -6.90 -15.41
N ALA A 24 -14.63 -7.98 -15.10
CA ALA A 24 -13.18 -7.91 -14.90
C ALA A 24 -12.48 -7.33 -16.14
N ARG A 25 -12.81 -7.85 -17.34
CA ARG A 25 -12.27 -7.32 -18.61
C ARG A 25 -12.65 -5.87 -18.88
N PHE A 26 -13.79 -5.40 -18.41
CA PHE A 26 -14.19 -4.00 -18.54
C PHE A 26 -13.29 -3.10 -17.68
N ILE A 27 -13.08 -3.45 -16.41
CA ILE A 27 -12.24 -2.69 -15.47
C ILE A 27 -10.77 -2.70 -15.90
N GLU A 28 -10.30 -3.80 -16.47
CA GLU A 28 -8.92 -3.97 -16.96
C GLU A 28 -8.63 -3.25 -18.28
N GLN A 29 -9.59 -2.51 -18.84
CA GLN A 29 -9.35 -1.75 -20.06
C GLN A 29 -8.22 -0.71 -19.87
N PRO A 30 -7.27 -0.59 -20.82
CA PRO A 30 -6.15 0.35 -20.71
C PRO A 30 -6.61 1.80 -20.51
N ARG A 31 -7.75 2.19 -21.10
CA ARG A 31 -8.34 3.52 -20.93
C ARG A 31 -8.74 3.80 -19.48
N ILE A 32 -9.36 2.81 -18.82
CA ILE A 32 -9.76 2.94 -17.40
C ILE A 32 -8.51 2.98 -16.52
N GLN A 33 -7.52 2.13 -16.78
CA GLN A 33 -6.26 2.16 -16.03
C GLN A 33 -5.54 3.51 -16.16
N HIS A 34 -5.41 4.05 -17.38
CA HIS A 34 -4.81 5.37 -17.58
C HIS A 34 -5.61 6.49 -16.90
N ALA A 35 -6.95 6.42 -16.92
CA ALA A 35 -7.79 7.38 -16.21
C ALA A 35 -7.59 7.30 -14.69
N LEU A 36 -7.50 6.10 -14.11
CA LEU A 36 -7.21 5.90 -12.69
C LEU A 36 -5.81 6.42 -12.33
N ILE A 37 -4.80 6.17 -13.16
CA ILE A 37 -3.45 6.70 -12.96
C ILE A 37 -3.47 8.24 -12.98
N ALA A 38 -4.15 8.85 -13.96
CA ALA A 38 -4.30 10.30 -14.03
C ALA A 38 -4.98 10.85 -12.76
N LEU A 39 -6.01 10.16 -12.26
CA LEU A 39 -6.70 10.53 -11.03
C LEU A 39 -5.79 10.46 -9.80
N ILE A 40 -4.90 9.45 -9.71
CA ILE A 40 -3.90 9.36 -8.64
C ILE A 40 -2.94 10.55 -8.69
N LEU A 41 -2.46 10.91 -9.89
CA LEU A 41 -1.54 12.04 -10.07
C LEU A 41 -2.19 13.38 -9.72
N VAL A 42 -3.44 13.59 -10.15
CA VAL A 42 -4.22 14.78 -9.79
C VAL A 42 -4.41 14.84 -8.27
N ASN A 43 -4.71 13.71 -7.64
CA ASN A 43 -4.90 13.64 -6.20
C ASN A 43 -3.61 13.91 -5.41
N ALA A 44 -2.47 13.41 -5.90
CA ALA A 44 -1.17 13.72 -5.34
C ALA A 44 -0.84 15.23 -5.44
N ALA A 45 -1.18 15.86 -6.56
CA ALA A 45 -1.03 17.30 -6.73
C ALA A 45 -1.92 18.08 -5.77
N ILE A 46 -3.21 17.70 -5.63
CA ILE A 46 -4.14 18.29 -4.67
C ILE A 46 -3.58 18.21 -3.24
N LEU A 47 -3.05 17.06 -2.83
CA LEU A 47 -2.46 16.89 -1.51
C LEU A 47 -1.28 17.84 -1.26
N GLY A 48 -0.43 18.06 -2.27
CA GLY A 48 0.63 19.06 -2.21
C GLY A 48 0.09 20.48 -2.04
N LEU A 49 -0.99 20.82 -2.75
CA LEU A 49 -1.65 22.11 -2.62
C LEU A 49 -2.33 22.30 -1.25
N GLU A 50 -2.93 21.25 -0.69
CA GLU A 50 -3.54 21.25 0.65
C GLU A 50 -2.51 21.48 1.77
N THR A 51 -1.23 21.21 1.51
CA THR A 51 -0.15 21.44 2.48
C THR A 51 0.21 22.93 2.61
N SER A 52 -0.19 23.78 1.65
CA SER A 52 0.07 25.22 1.69
C SER A 52 -1.07 25.99 2.37
N PRO A 53 -0.81 26.69 3.50
CA PRO A 53 -1.82 27.50 4.18
C PRO A 53 -2.45 28.57 3.25
N ALA A 54 -1.62 29.24 2.44
CA ALA A 54 -2.07 30.31 1.54
C ALA A 54 -3.04 29.81 0.45
N ILE A 55 -2.85 28.58 -0.02
CA ILE A 55 -3.76 27.98 -1.01
C ILE A 55 -5.04 27.52 -0.33
N MET A 56 -4.94 26.94 0.88
CA MET A 56 -6.11 26.48 1.63
C MET A 56 -7.06 27.61 2.03
N GLU A 57 -6.55 28.81 2.32
CA GLU A 57 -7.39 29.99 2.59
C GLU A 57 -8.25 30.39 1.39
N ARG A 58 -7.74 30.25 0.16
CA ARG A 58 -8.42 30.70 -1.06
C ARG A 58 -9.19 29.60 -1.79
N TRP A 59 -8.71 28.36 -1.74
CA TRP A 59 -9.20 27.23 -2.54
C TRP A 59 -9.50 25.98 -1.70
N GLY A 60 -9.41 26.04 -0.36
CA GLY A 60 -9.50 24.87 0.50
C GLY A 60 -10.79 24.08 0.36
N GLY A 61 -11.95 24.75 0.27
CA GLY A 61 -13.24 24.09 0.08
C GLY A 61 -13.27 23.24 -1.21
N PRO A 62 -13.03 23.82 -2.40
CA PRO A 62 -12.93 23.08 -3.65
C PRO A 62 -11.88 21.96 -3.67
N LEU A 63 -10.70 22.18 -3.09
CA LEU A 63 -9.62 21.19 -3.01
C LEU A 63 -10.08 19.95 -2.21
N VAL A 64 -10.64 20.16 -1.02
CA VAL A 64 -11.13 19.08 -0.17
C VAL A 64 -12.31 18.34 -0.81
N ALA A 65 -13.22 19.06 -1.47
CA ALA A 65 -14.32 18.45 -2.21
C ALA A 65 -13.81 17.57 -3.36
N ALA A 66 -12.80 18.05 -4.11
CA ALA A 66 -12.17 17.28 -5.17
C ALA A 66 -11.46 16.02 -4.61
N ASP A 67 -10.72 16.12 -3.50
CA ASP A 67 -10.12 14.95 -2.83
C ASP A 67 -11.17 13.91 -2.45
N GLN A 68 -12.31 14.34 -1.89
CA GLN A 68 -13.39 13.44 -1.51
C GLN A 68 -14.06 12.75 -2.71
N VAL A 69 -14.27 13.46 -3.82
CA VAL A 69 -14.80 12.88 -5.06
C VAL A 69 -13.84 11.83 -5.61
N ILE A 70 -12.54 12.13 -5.63
CA ILE A 70 -11.51 11.19 -6.09
C ILE A 70 -11.49 9.94 -5.20
N LEU A 71 -11.53 10.12 -3.88
CA LEU A 71 -11.61 9.01 -2.94
C LEU A 71 -12.86 8.16 -3.19
N ALA A 72 -14.03 8.77 -3.41
CA ALA A 72 -15.26 8.04 -3.71
C ALA A 72 -15.16 7.21 -4.99
N ILE A 73 -14.55 7.74 -6.06
CA ILE A 73 -14.28 6.99 -7.30
C ILE A 73 -13.41 5.76 -7.00
N PHE A 74 -12.36 5.92 -6.19
CA PHE A 74 -11.48 4.83 -5.81
C PHE A 74 -12.14 3.76 -4.92
N VAL A 75 -13.04 4.17 -4.03
CA VAL A 75 -13.85 3.23 -3.23
C VAL A 75 -14.72 2.38 -4.15
N VAL A 76 -15.43 3.01 -5.09
CA VAL A 76 -16.27 2.30 -6.08
C VAL A 76 -15.42 1.35 -6.92
N GLU A 77 -14.25 1.80 -7.37
CA GLU A 77 -13.35 1.01 -8.19
C GLU A 77 -12.82 -0.25 -7.46
N ILE A 78 -12.41 -0.13 -6.19
CA ILE A 78 -12.03 -1.29 -5.37
C ILE A 78 -13.21 -2.21 -5.10
N ALA A 79 -14.39 -1.66 -4.78
CA ALA A 79 -15.59 -2.46 -4.56
C ALA A 79 -15.96 -3.29 -5.80
N LEU A 80 -15.89 -2.69 -6.99
CA LEU A 80 -16.11 -3.38 -8.26
C LEU A 80 -15.07 -4.48 -8.50
N ARG A 81 -13.78 -4.22 -8.24
CA ARG A 81 -12.73 -5.23 -8.35
C ARG A 81 -12.93 -6.39 -7.37
N LEU A 82 -13.33 -6.10 -6.14
CA LEU A 82 -13.65 -7.11 -5.13
C LEU A 82 -14.84 -7.96 -5.55
N LEU A 83 -15.90 -7.37 -6.09
CA LEU A 83 -17.07 -8.12 -6.59
C LEU A 83 -16.72 -9.00 -7.80
N ALA A 84 -15.89 -8.50 -8.71
CA ALA A 84 -15.44 -9.24 -9.90
C ALA A 84 -14.55 -10.44 -9.53
N HIS A 85 -13.60 -10.26 -8.62
CA HIS A 85 -12.60 -11.28 -8.25
C HIS A 85 -13.02 -12.17 -7.07
N GLY A 86 -13.99 -11.73 -6.26
CA GLY A 86 -14.41 -12.44 -5.05
C GLY A 86 -13.25 -12.70 -4.09
N LEU A 87 -13.18 -13.92 -3.53
CA LEU A 87 -12.12 -14.31 -2.60
C LEU A 87 -10.71 -14.31 -3.21
N ARG A 88 -10.57 -14.34 -4.55
CA ARG A 88 -9.27 -14.25 -5.20
C ARG A 88 -8.62 -12.87 -5.04
N PHE A 89 -9.42 -11.84 -4.76
CA PHE A 89 -8.93 -10.50 -4.46
C PHE A 89 -7.92 -10.50 -3.31
N PHE A 90 -8.21 -11.26 -2.24
CA PHE A 90 -7.35 -11.33 -1.05
C PHE A 90 -6.08 -12.16 -1.24
N ARG A 91 -5.92 -12.84 -2.38
CA ARG A 91 -4.70 -13.58 -2.73
C ARG A 91 -3.70 -12.74 -3.53
N ASP A 92 -4.11 -11.60 -4.06
CA ASP A 92 -3.23 -10.67 -4.75
C ASP A 92 -2.74 -9.58 -3.76
N PRO A 93 -1.45 -9.55 -3.41
CA PRO A 93 -0.91 -8.58 -2.44
C PRO A 93 -1.17 -7.12 -2.86
N TRP A 94 -1.20 -6.85 -4.17
CA TRP A 94 -1.40 -5.50 -4.69
C TRP A 94 -2.85 -5.05 -4.55
N SER A 95 -3.80 -5.95 -4.77
CA SER A 95 -5.23 -5.71 -4.49
C SER A 95 -5.49 -5.49 -3.00
N VAL A 96 -4.86 -6.28 -2.13
CA VAL A 96 -4.94 -6.11 -0.67
C VAL A 96 -4.35 -4.77 -0.24
N PHE A 97 -3.19 -4.37 -0.78
CA PHE A 97 -2.58 -3.07 -0.49
C PHE A 97 -3.52 -1.91 -0.86
N ASP A 98 -4.09 -1.92 -2.06
CA ASP A 98 -5.06 -0.93 -2.51
C ASP A 98 -6.25 -0.83 -1.56
N PHE A 99 -6.79 -1.98 -1.14
CA PHE A 99 -7.90 -2.04 -0.20
C PHE A 99 -7.57 -1.42 1.15
N VAL A 100 -6.41 -1.76 1.73
CA VAL A 100 -5.96 -1.20 3.02
C VAL A 100 -5.80 0.31 2.94
N VAL A 101 -5.19 0.80 1.87
CA VAL A 101 -4.95 2.24 1.67
C VAL A 101 -6.27 3.02 1.58
N VAL A 102 -7.26 2.50 0.85
CA VAL A 102 -8.58 3.14 0.76
C VAL A 102 -9.37 2.98 2.06
N ALA A 103 -9.26 1.85 2.75
CA ALA A 103 -9.89 1.66 4.06
C ALA A 103 -9.38 2.68 5.09
N ILE A 104 -8.06 2.89 5.18
CA ILE A 104 -7.46 3.92 6.05
C ILE A 104 -7.99 5.32 5.71
N ALA A 105 -8.17 5.62 4.42
CA ALA A 105 -8.68 6.91 3.98
C ALA A 105 -10.17 7.14 4.35
N LEU A 106 -10.95 6.06 4.50
CA LEU A 106 -12.36 6.10 4.89
C LEU A 106 -12.57 6.31 6.40
N VAL A 107 -11.59 5.95 7.23
CA VAL A 107 -11.70 6.10 8.69
C VAL A 107 -11.77 7.59 9.06
N PRO A 108 -12.78 8.01 9.85
CA PRO A 108 -12.84 9.37 10.37
C PRO A 108 -11.60 9.68 11.23
N ALA A 109 -10.75 10.58 10.75
CA ALA A 109 -9.53 10.99 11.44
C ALA A 109 -9.83 12.03 12.53
N SER A 110 -10.53 11.61 13.58
CA SER A 110 -10.88 12.41 14.76
C SER A 110 -10.30 11.79 16.04
N GLY A 111 -10.01 12.62 17.04
CA GLY A 111 -9.48 12.17 18.33
C GLY A 111 -8.16 11.38 18.20
N PRO A 112 -8.02 10.21 18.85
CA PRO A 112 -6.81 9.37 18.82
C PRO A 112 -6.35 8.97 17.40
N PHE A 113 -7.25 9.02 16.42
CA PHE A 113 -6.98 8.64 15.03
C PHE A 113 -6.53 9.81 14.15
N ALA A 114 -6.14 10.95 14.73
CA ALA A 114 -5.64 12.09 13.97
C ALA A 114 -4.45 11.74 13.05
N VAL A 115 -3.59 10.81 13.46
CA VAL A 115 -2.48 10.29 12.63
C VAL A 115 -2.97 9.65 11.32
N LEU A 116 -4.16 9.04 11.30
CA LEU A 116 -4.71 8.43 10.08
C LEU A 116 -4.96 9.47 8.99
N ARG A 117 -5.11 10.76 9.36
CA ARG A 117 -5.17 11.87 8.39
C ARG A 117 -3.87 11.97 7.60
N ALA A 118 -2.73 11.88 8.27
CA ALA A 118 -1.43 11.94 7.62
C ALA A 118 -1.20 10.70 6.74
N LEU A 119 -1.62 9.52 7.19
CA LEU A 119 -1.51 8.27 6.41
C LEU A 119 -2.33 8.29 5.11
N ARG A 120 -3.22 9.25 4.91
CA ARG A 120 -3.91 9.42 3.62
C ARG A 120 -2.92 9.66 2.48
N VAL A 121 -1.73 10.20 2.73
CA VAL A 121 -0.65 10.33 1.73
C VAL A 121 -0.27 9.00 1.09
N LEU A 122 -0.46 7.88 1.81
CA LEU A 122 -0.20 6.54 1.30
C LEU A 122 -1.04 6.20 0.06
N ARG A 123 -2.16 6.91 -0.18
CA ARG A 123 -2.95 6.75 -1.41
C ARG A 123 -2.18 7.07 -2.68
N VAL A 124 -1.15 7.93 -2.60
CA VAL A 124 -0.26 8.21 -3.73
C VAL A 124 0.55 6.97 -4.12
N LEU A 125 0.84 6.09 -3.15
CA LEU A 125 1.53 4.82 -3.39
C LEU A 125 0.70 3.84 -4.24
N ARG A 126 -0.61 4.09 -4.45
CA ARG A 126 -1.40 3.32 -5.42
C ARG A 126 -0.90 3.47 -6.85
N LEU A 127 -0.07 4.49 -7.14
CA LEU A 127 0.65 4.54 -8.41
C LEU A 127 1.53 3.29 -8.58
N MET A 128 2.13 2.78 -7.49
CA MET A 128 2.93 1.57 -7.50
C MET A 128 2.10 0.34 -7.85
N THR A 129 0.85 0.27 -7.40
CA THR A 129 -0.05 -0.81 -7.77
C THR A 129 -0.56 -0.66 -9.20
N MET A 130 -0.76 0.55 -9.73
CA MET A 130 -1.28 0.69 -11.10
C MET A 130 -0.20 0.54 -12.18
N VAL A 131 1.07 0.80 -11.86
CA VAL A 131 2.17 0.80 -12.83
C VAL A 131 2.97 -0.51 -12.76
N PRO A 132 2.92 -1.39 -13.79
CA PRO A 132 3.55 -2.71 -13.74
C PRO A 132 5.08 -2.68 -13.58
N SER A 133 5.75 -1.65 -14.10
CA SER A 133 7.20 -1.47 -13.89
C SER A 133 7.53 -1.20 -12.42
N MET A 134 6.73 -0.40 -11.71
CA MET A 134 6.91 -0.15 -10.28
C MET A 134 6.70 -1.43 -9.46
N ARG A 135 5.66 -2.23 -9.78
CA ARG A 135 5.45 -3.54 -9.15
C ARG A 135 6.67 -4.45 -9.29
N ARG A 136 7.30 -4.47 -10.47
CA ARG A 136 8.50 -5.28 -10.71
C ARG A 136 9.69 -4.81 -9.88
N VAL A 137 9.93 -3.50 -9.82
CA VAL A 137 11.02 -2.93 -9.02
C VAL A 137 10.84 -3.24 -7.54
N VAL A 138 9.65 -2.96 -7.00
CA VAL A 138 9.32 -3.21 -5.58
C VAL A 138 9.34 -4.70 -5.27
N GLY A 139 8.80 -5.53 -6.16
CA GLY A 139 8.85 -6.99 -6.02
C GLY A 139 10.29 -7.51 -5.99
N GLY A 140 11.18 -6.96 -6.82
CA GLY A 140 12.62 -7.28 -6.80
C GLY A 140 13.30 -6.90 -5.48
N LEU A 141 13.00 -5.69 -4.96
CA LEU A 141 13.50 -5.25 -3.66
C LEU A 141 13.02 -6.16 -2.52
N LEU A 142 11.72 -6.48 -2.51
CA LEU A 142 11.14 -7.37 -1.50
C LEU A 142 11.68 -8.80 -1.61
N ALA A 143 11.94 -9.29 -2.81
CA ALA A 143 12.54 -10.60 -3.03
C ALA A 143 13.99 -10.70 -2.55
N ALA A 144 14.69 -9.57 -2.40
CA ALA A 144 16.04 -9.54 -1.82
C ALA A 144 16.02 -9.68 -0.29
N ILE A 145 14.93 -9.28 0.38
CA ILE A 145 14.84 -9.26 1.86
C ILE A 145 15.12 -10.63 2.50
N PRO A 146 14.56 -11.76 2.02
CA PRO A 146 14.86 -13.07 2.61
C PRO A 146 16.35 -13.42 2.59
N GLY A 147 17.08 -13.05 1.53
CA GLY A 147 18.51 -13.28 1.40
C GLY A 147 19.35 -12.49 2.40
N LEU A 148 18.83 -11.35 2.90
CA LEU A 148 19.50 -10.51 3.89
C LEU A 148 19.01 -10.75 5.33
N SER A 149 18.02 -11.63 5.54
CA SER A 149 17.37 -11.83 6.84
C SER A 149 18.34 -12.21 7.96
N ALA A 150 19.32 -13.08 7.69
CA ALA A 150 20.34 -13.49 8.66
C ALA A 150 21.25 -12.32 9.05
N VAL A 151 21.70 -11.53 8.07
CA VAL A 151 22.54 -10.35 8.32
C VAL A 151 21.75 -9.30 9.11
N PHE A 152 20.49 -9.07 8.74
CA PHE A 152 19.59 -8.18 9.46
C PHE A 152 19.40 -8.61 10.92
N ALA A 153 19.23 -9.92 11.19
CA ALA A 153 19.11 -10.43 12.54
C ALA A 153 20.38 -10.18 13.39
N VAL A 154 21.57 -10.39 12.81
CA VAL A 154 22.85 -10.09 13.49
C VAL A 154 22.98 -8.60 13.77
N ILE A 155 22.64 -7.72 12.80
CA ILE A 155 22.66 -6.27 13.00
C ILE A 155 21.73 -5.87 14.15
N VAL A 156 20.49 -6.36 14.16
CA VAL A 156 19.52 -6.07 15.24
C VAL A 156 20.03 -6.54 16.60
N LEU A 157 20.64 -7.73 16.67
CA LEU A 157 21.21 -8.24 17.92
C LEU A 157 22.36 -7.37 18.43
N ILE A 158 23.28 -6.97 17.54
CA ILE A 158 24.40 -6.08 17.89
C ILE A 158 23.85 -4.73 18.38
N PHE A 159 22.86 -4.17 17.68
CA PHE A 159 22.19 -2.93 18.08
C PHE A 159 21.53 -3.04 19.45
N TYR A 160 20.85 -4.15 19.73
CA TYR A 160 20.21 -4.39 21.00
C TYR A 160 21.23 -4.48 22.14
N VAL A 161 22.27 -5.30 21.99
CA VAL A 161 23.34 -5.46 23.00
C VAL A 161 24.07 -4.14 23.22
N GLY A 162 24.41 -3.43 22.14
CA GLY A 162 25.03 -2.11 22.20
C GLY A 162 24.17 -1.10 22.93
N SER A 163 22.86 -1.09 22.67
CA SER A 163 21.91 -0.20 23.37
C SER A 163 21.83 -0.49 24.87
N VAL A 164 21.82 -1.77 25.27
CA VAL A 164 21.85 -2.17 26.69
C VAL A 164 23.13 -1.71 27.37
N ILE A 165 24.29 -1.94 26.74
CA ILE A 165 25.59 -1.51 27.26
C ILE A 165 25.64 0.01 27.40
N ALA A 166 25.26 0.75 26.35
CA ALA A 166 25.27 2.21 26.36
C ALA A 166 24.34 2.79 27.44
N THR A 167 23.16 2.20 27.62
CA THR A 167 22.23 2.58 28.70
C THR A 167 22.86 2.38 30.08
N ARG A 168 23.55 1.25 30.30
CA ARG A 168 24.20 0.94 31.57
C ARG A 168 25.41 1.82 31.87
N LEU A 169 26.18 2.18 30.85
CA LEU A 169 27.42 2.96 31.01
C LEU A 169 27.17 4.46 31.07
N PHE A 170 26.24 4.97 30.25
CA PHE A 170 26.08 6.39 30.01
C PHE A 170 24.73 6.94 30.47
N GLY A 171 23.77 6.08 30.87
CA GLY A 171 22.41 6.50 31.20
C GLY A 171 22.31 7.46 32.39
N GLU A 172 23.21 7.36 33.38
CA GLU A 172 23.24 8.27 34.53
C GLU A 172 23.81 9.64 34.16
N ASN A 173 24.90 9.67 33.40
CA ASN A 173 25.59 10.90 33.03
C ASN A 173 24.93 11.63 31.86
N PHE A 174 24.24 10.90 30.98
CA PHE A 174 23.66 11.41 29.74
C PHE A 174 22.24 10.84 29.52
N PRO A 175 21.28 11.16 30.40
CA PRO A 175 19.93 10.55 30.38
C PRO A 175 19.11 10.90 29.14
N ASP A 176 19.38 12.02 28.47
CA ASP A 176 18.68 12.42 27.24
C ASP A 176 19.01 11.53 26.05
N TRP A 177 20.23 11.01 25.99
CA TRP A 177 20.69 10.12 24.90
C TRP A 177 20.67 8.65 25.29
N PHE A 178 21.04 8.34 26.54
CA PHE A 178 21.24 6.95 26.97
C PHE A 178 20.36 6.54 28.16
N GLY A 179 19.42 7.37 28.61
CA GLY A 179 18.62 7.09 29.80
C GLY A 179 17.63 5.93 29.65
N THR A 180 17.34 5.48 28.43
CA THR A 180 16.52 4.29 28.17
C THR A 180 17.08 3.51 26.99
N ILE A 181 16.76 2.21 26.90
CA ILE A 181 17.17 1.35 25.77
C ILE A 181 16.67 1.93 24.43
N GLY A 182 15.48 2.54 24.39
CA GLY A 182 14.96 3.16 23.17
C GLY A 182 15.78 4.38 22.73
N ARG A 183 16.13 5.25 23.68
CA ARG A 183 16.98 6.43 23.42
C ARG A 183 18.40 6.01 23.00
N SER A 184 19.00 5.06 23.72
CA SER A 184 20.31 4.49 23.39
C SER A 184 20.32 3.87 21.99
N ALA A 185 19.28 3.13 21.61
CA ALA A 185 19.17 2.56 20.27
C ALA A 185 19.06 3.65 19.19
N TYR A 186 18.27 4.69 19.43
CA TYR A 186 18.15 5.85 18.53
C TYR A 186 19.48 6.60 18.38
N THR A 187 20.18 6.87 19.49
CA THR A 187 21.50 7.53 19.47
C THR A 187 22.55 6.70 18.76
N LEU A 188 22.62 5.39 19.04
CA LEU A 188 23.55 4.49 18.32
C LEU A 188 23.22 4.41 16.82
N PHE A 189 21.94 4.46 16.46
CA PHE A 189 21.54 4.50 15.05
C PHE A 189 22.03 5.79 14.39
N GLN A 190 21.82 6.93 15.04
CA GLN A 190 22.32 8.21 14.56
C GLN A 190 23.85 8.20 14.36
N VAL A 191 24.60 7.67 15.33
CA VAL A 191 26.07 7.56 15.26
C VAL A 191 26.53 6.63 14.13
N MET A 192 25.82 5.54 13.84
CA MET A 192 26.15 4.65 12.72
C MET A 192 25.92 5.32 11.35
N THR A 193 24.91 6.19 11.24
CA THR A 193 24.49 6.81 9.97
C THR A 193 25.19 8.11 9.61
N LEU A 194 26.00 8.66 10.52
CA LEU A 194 26.81 9.87 10.34
C LEU A 194 28.25 9.49 9.97
#